data_AF-A0A914Z512-F1
#
_entry.id   AF-A0A914Z512-F1
#
_cell.length_a   1.000
_cell.length_b   1.000
_cell.length_c   1.000
_cell.angle_alpha   90.00
_cell.angle_beta   90.00
_cell.angle_gamma   90.00
#
_symmetry.space_group_name_H-M   'P 1'
#
loop_
_entity.id
_entity.type
_entity.pdbx_description
1 polymer ?
#
loop_
_entity_poly.entity_id
_entity_poly.type
_entity_poly.pdbx_seq_one_letter_code
_entity_poly.pdbx_strand_id
1 'polypeptide(L)'
;MVFAVIICAISLSFFDPTLADHLSSFKLSTTLVGLMFLLCGGIYTATAPLWGILIDRWHCTNALMVFGSTATIFSMLLIGPSPIFNFEKNLVLIGISLAILGVAAGALYIPTFQNCLDAVKYV
;
A
#
# COMPACT_ATOMS: atom_id res chain seq x y z
N MET A 1 -6.24 11.79 -11.16
CA MET A 1 -4.90 11.39 -10.68
C MET A 1 -4.79 11.64 -9.17
N VAL A 2 -4.75 12.90 -8.71
CA VAL A 2 -4.61 13.27 -7.28
C VAL A 2 -5.71 12.68 -6.39
N PHE A 3 -6.94 12.55 -6.89
CA PHE A 3 -8.05 11.92 -6.16
C PHE A 3 -7.73 10.49 -5.68
N ALA A 4 -6.99 9.68 -6.45
CA ALA A 4 -6.61 8.33 -6.06
C ALA A 4 -5.68 8.34 -4.83
N VAL A 5 -4.75 9.30 -4.78
CA VAL A 5 -3.84 9.51 -3.64
C VAL A 5 -4.60 10.00 -2.41
N ILE A 6 -5.56 10.90 -2.57
CA ILE A 6 -6.40 11.38 -1.47
C ILE A 6 -7.20 10.21 -0.86
N ILE A 7 -7.87 9.41 -1.69
CA ILE A 7 -8.61 8.22 -1.21
C ILE A 7 -7.67 7.23 -0.53
N CYS A 8 -6.49 6.98 -1.12
CA CYS A 8 -5.51 6.06 -0.54
C CYS A 8 -5.04 6.55 0.83
N ALA A 9 -4.73 7.85 0.96
CA ALA A 9 -4.31 8.46 2.22
C ALA A 9 -5.41 8.37 3.29
N ILE A 10 -6.66 8.63 2.93
CA ILE A 10 -7.81 8.46 3.83
C ILE A 10 -7.91 7.00 4.26
N SER A 11 -7.82 6.07 3.31
CA SER A 11 -7.92 4.63 3.57
C SER A 11 -6.82 4.14 4.52
N LEU A 12 -5.57 4.54 4.29
CA LEU A 12 -4.44 4.24 5.18
C LEU A 12 -4.62 4.87 6.57
N SER A 13 -5.16 6.08 6.65
CA SER A 13 -5.43 6.75 7.93
C SER A 13 -6.46 6.01 8.79
N PHE A 14 -7.44 5.34 8.16
CA PHE A 14 -8.35 4.43 8.87
C PHE A 14 -7.71 3.06 9.14
N PHE A 15 -6.87 2.59 8.23
CA PHE A 15 -6.25 1.28 8.29
C PHE A 15 -5.23 1.17 9.42
N ASP A 16 -4.35 2.16 9.59
CA ASP A 16 -3.28 2.12 10.58
C ASP A 16 -3.77 1.88 12.03
N PRO A 17 -4.73 2.64 12.57
CA PRO A 17 -5.25 2.36 13.92
C PRO A 17 -5.97 1.01 13.99
N THR A 18 -6.68 0.62 12.93
CA THR A 18 -7.41 -0.66 12.87
C THR A 18 -6.45 -1.85 12.87
N LEU A 19 -5.35 -1.76 12.13
CA LEU A 19 -4.32 -2.79 12.10
C LEU A 19 -3.60 -2.89 13.44
N ALA A 20 -3.30 -1.75 14.09
CA ALA A 20 -2.65 -1.73 15.40
C ALA A 20 -3.53 -2.41 16.47
N ASP A 21 -4.84 -2.13 16.48
CA ASP A 21 -5.81 -2.79 17.36
C ASP A 21 -5.91 -4.29 17.04
N HIS A 22 -5.99 -4.63 15.75
CA HIS A 22 -6.02 -6.02 15.29
C HIS A 22 -4.78 -6.81 15.73
N LEU A 23 -3.58 -6.27 15.57
CA LEU A 23 -2.33 -6.90 16.00
C LEU A 23 -2.21 -6.98 17.54
N SER A 24 -2.72 -5.98 18.26
CA SER A 24 -2.75 -5.99 19.73
C SER A 24 -3.61 -7.12 20.28
N SER A 25 -4.67 -7.52 19.57
CA SER A 25 -5.51 -8.66 19.93
C SER A 25 -4.76 -10.01 19.98
N PHE A 26 -3.62 -10.12 19.28
CA PHE A 26 -2.73 -11.29 19.32
C PHE A 26 -1.76 -11.29 20.51
N LYS A 27 -1.87 -10.34 21.45
CA LYS A 27 -0.94 -10.14 22.59
C LYS A 27 0.52 -9.99 22.14
N LEU A 28 0.74 -9.34 21.01
CA LEU A 28 2.07 -9.08 20.47
C LEU A 28 2.78 -7.95 21.22
N SER A 29 4.12 -8.01 21.24
CA SER A 29 4.94 -6.90 21.73
C SER A 29 4.80 -5.68 20.82
N THR A 30 4.82 -4.47 21.41
CA THR A 30 4.79 -3.18 20.70
C THR A 30 5.87 -3.10 19.61
N THR A 31 7.04 -3.72 19.83
CA THR A 31 8.12 -3.77 18.85
C THR A 31 7.71 -4.50 17.58
N LEU A 32 6.97 -5.61 17.70
CA LEU A 32 6.55 -6.41 16.54
C LEU A 32 5.44 -5.70 15.77
N VAL A 33 4.53 -5.01 16.46
CA VAL A 33 3.53 -4.14 15.83
C VAL A 33 4.21 -3.04 15.00
N GLY A 34 5.20 -2.35 15.58
CA GLY A 34 6.00 -1.36 14.86
C GLY A 34 6.73 -1.96 13.65
N LEU A 35 7.22 -3.19 13.76
CA LEU A 35 7.89 -3.90 12.67
C LEU A 35 6.94 -4.19 11.49
N MET A 36 5.66 -4.46 11.75
CA MET A 36 4.65 -4.69 10.71
C MET A 36 4.35 -3.40 9.92
N PHE A 37 4.24 -2.25 10.60
CA PHE A 37 4.13 -0.95 9.94
C PHE A 37 5.38 -0.61 9.14
N LEU A 38 6.56 -0.88 9.72
CA LEU A 38 7.84 -0.69 9.04
C LEU A 38 7.96 -1.57 7.79
N LEU A 39 7.40 -2.79 7.80
CA LEU A 39 7.43 -3.68 6.64
C LEU A 39 6.67 -3.09 5.45
N CYS A 40 5.49 -2.50 5.68
CA CYS A 40 4.73 -1.81 4.63
C CYS A 40 5.51 -0.63 4.05
N GLY A 41 5.98 0.28 4.91
CA GLY A 41 6.75 1.46 4.48
C GLY A 41 8.10 1.10 3.86
N GLY A 42 8.75 0.04 4.37
CA GLY A 42 10.02 -0.47 3.89
C GLY A 42 9.90 -1.07 2.49
N ILE A 43 8.85 -1.84 2.23
CA ILE A 43 8.60 -2.43 0.90
C ILE A 43 8.19 -1.35 -0.11
N TYR A 44 7.38 -0.38 0.31
CA TYR A 44 7.13 0.82 -0.50
C TYR A 44 8.45 1.50 -0.91
N THR A 45 9.34 1.73 0.06
CA THR A 45 10.64 2.39 -0.20
C THR A 45 11.53 1.54 -1.12
N ALA A 46 11.59 0.23 -0.90
CA ALA A 46 12.37 -0.68 -1.71
C ALA A 46 11.86 -0.79 -3.16
N THR A 47 10.54 -0.69 -3.36
CA THR A 47 9.92 -0.77 -4.70
C THR A 47 9.80 0.58 -5.41
N ALA A 48 9.94 1.71 -4.70
CA ALA A 48 9.91 3.05 -5.28
C ALA A 48 10.82 3.25 -6.52
N PRO A 49 12.11 2.87 -6.52
CA PRO A 49 12.96 3.03 -7.71
C PRO A 49 12.51 2.15 -8.89
N LEU A 50 11.95 0.96 -8.62
CA LEU A 50 11.44 0.08 -9.68
C LEU A 50 10.27 0.74 -10.41
N TRP A 51 9.34 1.33 -9.66
CA TRP A 51 8.20 2.04 -10.23
C TRP A 51 8.62 3.29 -11.01
N GLY A 52 9.58 4.06 -10.48
CA GLY A 52 10.13 5.24 -11.17
C GLY A 52 10.74 4.88 -12.53
N ILE A 53 11.62 3.88 -12.57
CA ILE A 53 12.26 3.42 -13.83
C ILE A 53 11.20 2.91 -14.82
N LEU A 54 10.18 2.22 -14.34
CA LEU A 54 9.11 1.69 -15.19
C LEU A 54 8.30 2.80 -15.85
N ILE A 55 7.96 3.85 -15.09
CA ILE A 55 7.23 5.01 -15.61
C ILE A 55 8.07 5.78 -16.61
N ASP A 56 9.35 6.04 -16.29
CA ASP A 56 10.26 6.78 -17.17
C ASP A 56 10.46 6.06 -18.52
N ARG A 57 10.47 4.73 -18.54
CA ARG A 57 10.69 3.95 -19.76
C ARG A 57 9.41 3.71 -20.57
N TRP A 58 8.26 3.49 -19.93
CA TRP A 58 7.02 3.05 -20.61
C TRP A 58 5.92 4.11 -20.63
N HIS A 59 6.08 5.24 -19.93
CA HIS A 59 5.10 6.32 -19.82
C HIS A 59 3.68 5.83 -19.45
N CYS A 60 3.61 4.73 -18.69
CA CYS A 60 2.38 3.98 -18.43
C CYS A 60 1.73 4.34 -17.08
N THR A 61 1.73 5.63 -16.74
CA THR A 61 1.32 6.20 -15.45
C THR A 61 -0.10 5.77 -15.05
N ASN A 62 -1.05 5.78 -15.99
CA ASN A 62 -2.44 5.38 -15.73
C ASN A 62 -2.60 3.89 -15.46
N ALA A 63 -1.90 3.04 -16.22
CA ALA A 63 -1.97 1.58 -16.04
C ALA A 63 -1.40 1.16 -14.68
N LEU A 64 -0.32 1.81 -14.25
CA LEU A 64 0.31 1.57 -12.95
C LEU A 64 -0.61 1.93 -11.79
N MET A 65 -1.32 3.04 -11.88
CA MET A 65 -2.28 3.42 -10.84
C MET A 65 -3.49 2.49 -10.79
N VAL A 66 -4.01 2.03 -11.94
CA VAL A 66 -5.08 1.03 -11.96
C VAL A 66 -4.61 -0.27 -11.31
N PHE A 67 -3.40 -0.72 -11.64
CA PHE A 67 -2.76 -1.87 -11.00
C PHE A 67 -2.63 -1.66 -9.49
N GLY A 68 -2.07 -0.53 -9.05
CA GLY A 68 -1.94 -0.18 -7.63
C GLY A 68 -3.28 -0.18 -6.90
N SER A 69 -4.31 0.44 -7.47
CA SER A 69 -5.66 0.44 -6.89
C SER A 69 -6.24 -0.96 -6.73
N THR A 70 -6.12 -1.81 -7.77
CA THR A 70 -6.60 -3.21 -7.68
C THR A 70 -5.84 -4.00 -6.64
N ALA A 71 -4.50 -3.87 -6.58
CA ALA A 71 -3.66 -4.53 -5.61
C ALA A 71 -3.97 -4.10 -4.17
N THR A 72 -4.26 -2.81 -3.94
CA THR A 72 -4.71 -2.30 -2.64
C THR A 72 -6.03 -2.94 -2.21
N ILE A 73 -7.00 -3.11 -3.12
CA ILE A 73 -8.27 -3.79 -2.82
C ILE A 73 -8.00 -5.24 -2.38
N PHE A 74 -7.16 -5.98 -3.13
CA PHE A 74 -6.81 -7.35 -2.77
C PHE A 74 -6.11 -7.44 -1.41
N SER A 75 -5.18 -6.54 -1.13
CA SER A 75 -4.48 -6.50 0.16
C SER A 75 -5.44 -6.21 1.32
N MET A 76 -6.32 -5.20 1.18
CA MET A 76 -7.31 -4.85 2.20
C MET A 76 -8.28 -6.01 2.48
N LEU A 77 -8.67 -6.76 1.45
CA LEU A 77 -9.50 -7.96 1.59
C LEU A 77 -8.79 -9.12 2.31
N LEU A 78 -7.47 -9.25 2.15
CA LEU A 78 -6.68 -10.28 2.82
C LEU A 78 -6.39 -9.96 4.29
N ILE A 79 -6.27 -8.67 4.64
CA ILE A 79 -6.02 -8.23 6.02
C ILE A 79 -7.30 -8.27 6.86
N GLY A 80 -8.43 -7.88 6.26
CA GLY A 80 -9.73 -7.98 6.91
C GLY A 80 -10.14 -9.44 7.11
N PRO A 81 -10.93 -9.77 8.15
CA PRO A 81 -11.59 -11.07 8.27
C PRO A 81 -12.61 -11.20 7.14
N SER A 82 -12.15 -11.66 5.98
CA SER A 82 -13.01 -11.80 4.81
C SER A 82 -13.89 -13.03 4.99
N PRO A 83 -15.24 -12.88 5.02
CA PRO A 83 -16.14 -14.03 5.05
C PRO A 83 -16.03 -14.90 3.76
N ILE A 84 -15.32 -14.41 2.74
CA ILE A 84 -15.05 -15.11 1.48
C ILE A 84 -13.92 -16.15 1.68
N PHE A 85 -12.95 -15.85 2.53
CA PHE A 85 -11.82 -16.71 2.80
C PHE A 85 -11.74 -16.99 4.31
N ASN A 86 -12.21 -18.16 4.74
CA ASN A 86 -12.15 -18.65 6.12
C ASN A 86 -10.70 -18.94 6.58
N PHE A 87 -9.78 -17.98 6.44
CA PHE A 87 -8.42 -18.11 6.94
C PHE A 87 -8.41 -17.88 8.45
N GLU A 88 -7.74 -18.77 9.17
CA GLU A 88 -7.40 -18.51 10.56
C GLU A 88 -6.50 -17.28 10.64
N LYS A 89 -6.72 -16.50 11.70
CA LYS A 89 -5.94 -15.34 12.08
C LYS A 89 -4.44 -15.70 12.17
N ASN A 90 -3.69 -15.43 11.11
CA ASN A 90 -2.26 -15.75 11.01
C ASN A 90 -1.43 -14.50 10.72
N LEU A 91 -0.42 -14.25 11.56
CA LEU A 91 0.49 -13.11 11.42
C LEU A 91 1.28 -13.12 10.11
N VAL A 92 1.60 -14.30 9.57
CA VAL A 92 2.30 -14.42 8.29
C VAL A 92 1.43 -13.91 7.14
N LEU A 93 0.12 -14.23 7.16
CA LEU A 93 -0.82 -13.76 6.15
C LEU A 93 -0.96 -12.24 6.18
N ILE A 94 -1.03 -11.66 7.38
CA ILE A 94 -1.05 -10.20 7.59
C ILE A 94 0.23 -9.58 7.04
N GLY A 95 1.40 -10.15 7.34
CA GLY A 95 2.69 -9.68 6.83
C GLY A 95 2.79 -9.71 5.29
N ILE A 96 2.34 -10.80 4.65
CA ILE A 96 2.28 -10.91 3.18
C ILE A 96 1.33 -9.84 2.61
N SER A 97 0.20 -9.61 3.26
CA SER A 97 -0.78 -8.64 2.79
C SER A 97 -0.27 -7.20 2.92
N LEU A 98 0.44 -6.87 4.02
CA LEU A 98 1.17 -5.62 4.20
C LEU A 98 2.27 -5.42 3.16
N ALA A 99 2.96 -6.49 2.79
CA ALA A 99 3.94 -6.44 1.71
C ALA A 99 3.29 -6.05 0.38
N ILE A 100 2.18 -6.71 0.03
CA ILE A 100 1.41 -6.38 -1.18
C ILE A 100 0.89 -4.93 -1.10
N LEU A 101 0.45 -4.47 0.08
CA LEU A 101 0.00 -3.10 0.29
C LEU A 101 1.13 -2.08 0.02
N GLY A 102 2.34 -2.34 0.51
CA GLY A 102 3.50 -1.48 0.29
C GLY A 102 3.86 -1.37 -1.20
N VAL A 103 3.82 -2.50 -1.92
CA VAL A 103 4.04 -2.53 -3.38
C VAL A 103 2.95 -1.72 -4.11
N ALA A 104 1.69 -1.93 -3.73
CA ALA A 104 0.53 -1.24 -4.30
C ALA A 104 0.57 0.27 -4.05
N ALA A 105 0.95 0.70 -2.85
CA ALA A 105 1.15 2.09 -2.49
C ALA A 105 2.23 2.76 -3.36
N GLY A 106 3.33 2.04 -3.64
CA GLY A 106 4.38 2.51 -4.56
C GLY A 106 3.84 2.77 -5.97
N ALA A 107 3.08 1.81 -6.51
CA ALA A 107 2.44 1.91 -7.82
C ALA A 107 1.35 3.01 -7.89
N LEU A 108 0.89 3.55 -6.76
CA LEU A 108 -0.08 4.65 -6.72
C LEU A 108 0.59 6.02 -6.54
N TYR A 109 1.52 6.13 -5.57
CA TYR A 109 2.12 7.39 -5.16
C TYR A 109 3.15 7.91 -6.17
N ILE A 110 4.09 7.06 -6.59
CA ILE A 110 5.17 7.45 -7.51
C ILE A 110 4.62 8.05 -8.82
N PRO A 111 3.71 7.39 -9.56
CA PRO A 111 3.15 7.94 -10.80
C PRO A 111 2.35 9.22 -10.58
N THR A 112 1.65 9.35 -9.45
CA THR A 112 0.89 10.56 -9.16
C THR A 112 1.80 11.73 -8.87
N PHE A 113 2.87 11.54 -8.08
CA PHE A 113 3.84 12.60 -7.81
C PHE A 113 4.61 13.03 -9.06
N GLN A 114 5.02 12.10 -9.92
CA GLN A 114 5.62 12.44 -11.21
C GLN A 114 4.68 13.29 -12.08
N ASN A 115 3.41 12.89 -12.21
CA ASN A 115 2.41 13.69 -12.95
C ASN A 115 2.24 15.10 -12.38
N CYS A 116 2.23 15.25 -11.04
CA CYS A 116 2.15 16.56 -10.41
C CYS A 116 3.37 17.43 -10.72
N LEU A 117 4.58 16.83 -10.72
CA LEU A 117 5.81 17.54 -11.06
C LEU A 117 5.84 17.95 -12.54
N ASP A 118 5.42 17.06 -13.43
CA ASP A 118 5.37 17.36 -14.86
C ASP A 118 4.35 18.44 -15.19
N ALA A 119 3.19 18.45 -14.53
CA ALA A 119 2.17 19.48 -14.72
C ALA A 119 2.70 20.90 -14.43
N VAL A 120 3.60 21.06 -13.46
CA VAL A 120 4.19 22.37 -13.11
C VAL A 120 5.28 22.80 -14.09
N LYS A 121 5.96 21.86 -14.78
CA LYS A 121 6.99 22.20 -15.79
C LYS A 121 6.43 22.92 -17.02
N TYR A 122 5.13 22.82 -17.26
CA TYR A 122 4.45 23.44 -18.42
C TYR A 122 3.77 24.78 -18.10
N VAL A 123 3.90 25.28 -16.87
CA VAL A 123 3.40 26.59 -16.41
C VAL A 123 4.58 27.54 -16.24
#